data_AF-A0A1S8N5X9-F1
#
_entry.id   AF-A0A1S8N5X9-F1
#
_cell.length_a   1.000
_cell.length_b   1.000
_cell.length_c   1.000
_cell.angle_alpha   90.00
_cell.angle_beta   90.00
_cell.angle_gamma   90.00
#
_symmetry.space_group_name_H-M   'P 1'
#
loop_
_entity.id
_entity.type
_entity.pdbx_description
1 polymer ?
#
loop_
_entity_poly.entity_id
_entity_poly.type
_entity_poly.pdbx_seq_one_letter_code
_entity_poly.pdbx_strand_id
1 'polypeptide(L)' 'MGLGFRKSVNIIPGVKLNLSRSGHSISLNSKGMKYNISSRGTRITYSIFGTVIKKIF' A
#
# COMPACT_ATOMS: atom_id res chain seq x y z
N MET A 1 -1.18 -28.69 2.54
CA MET A 1 -0.42 -27.82 1.62
C MET A 1 -1.42 -27.02 0.78
N GLY A 2 -2.00 -25.97 1.36
CA GLY A 2 -3.15 -25.27 0.76
C GLY A 2 -2.72 -24.04 -0.02
N LEU A 3 -3.27 -23.87 -1.23
CA LEU A 3 -3.03 -22.77 -2.17
C LEU A 3 -3.12 -21.41 -1.46
N GLY A 4 -1.96 -20.83 -1.14
CA GLY A 4 -1.87 -19.48 -0.64
C GLY A 4 -2.20 -18.50 -1.77
N PHE A 5 -3.46 -18.08 -1.86
CA PHE A 5 -3.83 -17.03 -2.81
C PHE A 5 -3.22 -15.70 -2.35
N ARG A 6 -2.10 -15.34 -2.97
CA ARG A 6 -1.48 -14.02 -2.91
C ARG A 6 -1.32 -13.51 -4.33
N LYS A 7 -2.17 -12.56 -4.72
CA LYS A 7 -2.13 -11.92 -6.03
C LYS A 7 -1.78 -10.45 -5.83
N SER A 8 -0.62 -10.05 -6.36
CA SER A 8 -0.26 -8.63 -6.44
C SER A 8 -0.42 -8.19 -7.89
N VAL A 9 -1.25 -7.18 -8.12
CA VAL A 9 -1.52 -6.64 -9.45
C VAL A 9 -1.15 -5.16 -9.45
N ASN A 10 -0.24 -4.78 -10.34
CA ASN A 10 0.00 -3.38 -10.64
C ASN A 10 -1.08 -2.94 -11.61
N ILE A 11 -1.94 -2.01 -11.22
CA ILE A 11 -3.00 -1.52 -12.11
C ILE A 11 -2.43 -0.42 -13.00
N ILE A 12 -1.74 0.53 -12.38
CA ILE A 12 -1.12 1.68 -13.03
C ILE A 12 0.21 2.01 -12.32
N PRO A 13 1.16 2.69 -12.98
CA PRO A 13 2.35 3.20 -12.33
C PRO A 13 1.97 4.06 -11.12
N GLY A 14 2.38 3.62 -9.94
CA GLY A 14 2.02 4.25 -8.68
C GLY A 14 0.79 3.67 -7.99
N VAL A 15 0.11 2.64 -8.51
CA VAL A 15 -0.97 1.95 -7.78
C VAL A 15 -0.79 0.45 -7.84
N LYS A 16 -0.52 -0.15 -6.67
CA LYS A 16 -0.35 -1.60 -6.51
C LYS A 16 -1.48 -2.14 -5.64
N LEU A 17 -2.22 -3.12 -6.13
CA LEU A 17 -3.12 -3.92 -5.32
C LEU A 17 -2.41 -5.18 -4.87
N ASN A 18 -2.56 -5.51 -3.60
CA ASN A 18 -2.10 -6.76 -3.02
C ASN A 18 -3.29 -7.45 -2.36
N LEU A 19 -3.73 -8.54 -2.98
CA LEU A 19 -4.88 -9.31 -2.60
C LEU A 19 -4.35 -10.60 -1.98
N SER A 20 -4.61 -10.81 -0.69
CA SER A 20 -4.15 -12.00 0.02
C SER A 20 -5.27 -12.59 0.87
N ARG A 21 -5.13 -13.85 1.28
CA ARG A 21 -6.12 -14.56 2.10
C ARG A 21 -6.47 -13.88 3.44
N SER A 22 -5.58 -13.03 3.97
CA SER A 22 -5.74 -12.31 5.23
C SER A 22 -6.19 -10.85 5.06
N GLY A 23 -6.39 -10.38 3.83
CA GLY A 23 -6.86 -9.04 3.56
C GLY A 23 -6.38 -8.46 2.23
N HIS A 24 -7.12 -7.46 1.79
CA HIS A 24 -6.84 -6.67 0.61
C HIS A 24 -6.05 -5.42 1.04
N SER A 25 -5.02 -5.05 0.28
CA SER A 25 -4.33 -3.78 0.44
C SER A 25 -4.07 -3.09 -0.88
N ILE A 26 -4.16 -1.76 -0.85
CA ILE A 26 -3.99 -0.84 -1.97
C ILE A 26 -2.84 0.11 -1.60
N SER A 27 -1.76 0.04 -2.35
CA SER A 27 -0.62 0.94 -2.23
C SER A 27 -0.67 1.97 -3.37
N LEU A 28 -0.99 3.21 -3.05
CA LEU A 28 -0.85 4.36 -3.94
C LEU A 28 0.51 5.02 -3.65
N ASN A 29 1.26 5.36 -4.69
CA ASN A 29 2.62 5.86 -4.64
C ASN A 29 2.73 6.96 -5.69
N SER A 30 2.30 8.17 -5.32
CA SER A 30 2.53 9.37 -6.10
C SER A 30 3.93 9.92 -5.80
N LYS A 31 4.47 10.71 -6.73
CA LYS A 31 5.84 11.25 -6.69
C LYS A 31 6.01 12.16 -5.45
N GLY A 32 6.50 11.59 -4.34
CA GLY A 32 6.66 12.26 -3.04
C GLY A 32 5.65 11.88 -1.95
N MET A 33 4.65 11.05 -2.25
CA MET A 33 3.61 10.67 -1.29
C MET A 33 3.11 9.24 -1.53
N LYS A 34 3.06 8.44 -0.47
CA LYS A 34 2.70 7.02 -0.47
C LYS A 34 1.55 6.77 0.49
N TYR A 35 0.42 6.31 -0.03
CA TYR A 35 -0.72 5.84 0.73
C TYR A 35 -0.77 4.31 0.67
N ASN A 36 -0.90 3.65 1.81
CA ASN A 36 -1.12 2.23 1.92
C ASN A 36 -2.40 2.00 2.70
N ILE A 37 -3.48 1.72 1.98
CA ILE A 37 -4.77 1.37 2.56
C ILE A 37 -4.77 -0.15 2.67
N SER A 38 -4.86 -0.71 3.85
CA SER A 38 -4.89 -2.16 4.05
C SER A 38 -5.99 -2.54 5.02
N SER A 39 -6.41 -3.80 4.97
CA SER A 39 -7.35 -4.36 5.96
C SER A 39 -6.88 -4.24 7.41
N ARG A 40 -5.60 -3.89 7.66
CA ARG A 40 -5.01 -3.71 9.00
C ARG A 40 -4.81 -2.24 9.38
N GLY A 41 -5.23 -1.29 8.54
CA GLY A 41 -5.05 0.15 8.76
C GLY A 41 -4.53 0.88 7.52
N THR A 42 -4.61 2.21 7.59
CA THR A 42 -4.20 3.12 6.52
C THR A 42 -2.91 3.83 6.91
N ARG A 43 -1.84 3.60 6.14
CA ARG A 43 -0.55 4.27 6.33
C ARG A 43 -0.39 5.34 5.28
N ILE A 44 -0.21 6.58 5.72
CA ILE A 44 0.08 7.70 4.85
C ILE A 44 1.51 8.12 5.12
N THR A 45 2.32 8.21 4.07
CA THR A 45 3.70 8.65 4.12
C THR A 45 3.87 9.77 3.11
N TYR A 46 4.22 10.97 3.56
CA TYR A 46 4.55 12.08 2.68
C TYR A 46 5.93 12.59 3.03
N SER A 47 6.65 13.03 2.00
CA SER A 47 7.97 13.64 2.14
C SER A 47 7.84 15.14 1.97
N ILE A 48 8.12 15.88 3.03
CA ILE A 48 8.14 17.34 3.04
C ILE A 48 9.60 17.72 3.29
N PHE A 49 10.26 18.35 2.32
CA PHE A 49 11.66 18.83 2.43
C PHE A 49 12.65 17.79 2.99
N GLY A 50 12.71 16.59 2.40
CA GLY A 50 13.65 15.54 2.83
C GLY A 50 13.28 14.82 4.13
N THR A 51 12.25 15.28 4.84
CA THR A 51 11.73 14.62 6.05
C THR A 51 10.57 13.69 5.69
N VAL A 52 10.67 12.43 6.11
CA VAL A 52 9.61 11.44 5.91
C VAL A 52 8.69 11.44 7.11
N ILE A 53 7.48 11.97 6.94
CA ILE A 53 6.45 11.94 7.98
C ILE A 53 5.54 10.76 7.72
N LYS A 54 5.45 9.85 8.70
CA LYS A 54 4.62 8.65 8.64
C LYS A 54 3.46 8.80 9.63
N LYS A 55 2.23 8.72 9.14
CA LYS A 55 1.02 8.68 9.99
C LYS A 55 0.31 7.35 9.76
N ILE A 56 0.03 6.64 10.86
CA ILE A 56 -0.65 5.35 10.89
C ILE A 56 -2.04 5.60 11.48
N PHE A 57 -3.07 5.31 10.69
CA PHE A 57 -4.47 5.23 11.11
C PHE A 57 -4.92 3.77 11.16
#